data_AF-A0A9C9NFM5-F1
#
_entry.id   AF-A0A9C9NFM5-F1
#
_cell.length_a   1.000
_cell.length_b   1.000
_cell.length_c   1.000
_cell.angle_alpha   90.00
_cell.angle_beta   90.00
_cell.angle_gamma   90.00
#
_symmetry.space_group_name_H-M   'P 1'
#
loop_
_entity.id
_entity.type
_entity.pdbx_description
1 polymer ?
#
loop_
_entity_poly.entity_id
_entity_poly.type
_entity_poly.pdbx_seq_one_letter_code
_entity_poly.pdbx_strand_id
1 'polypeptide(L)'
;RMALLNRSYRREIEAVVKRIQKVETALEPAFQDHFVAAMAFPNKRDAYPELVKVQRLPNRDAEGRLVRRSGEAEGDAPRRRRGGRPPR
;
A
#
# COMPACT_ATOMS: atom_id res chain seq x y z
N ARG A 1 23.07 0.47 -21.88
CA ARG A 1 22.69 0.84 -23.27
C ARG A 1 22.64 -0.40 -24.18
N MET A 2 21.95 -1.47 -23.75
CA MET A 2 22.08 -2.82 -24.38
C MET A 2 21.23 -3.01 -25.64
N ALA A 3 19.96 -2.58 -25.65
CA ALA A 3 19.06 -2.74 -26.80
C ALA A 3 19.28 -1.75 -27.96
N LEU A 4 20.07 -0.68 -27.72
CA LEU A 4 20.49 0.25 -28.78
C LEU A 4 21.63 -0.34 -29.63
N LEU A 5 22.53 -1.11 -29.00
CA LEU A 5 23.72 -1.68 -29.64
C LEU A 5 23.49 -3.09 -30.18
N ASN A 6 22.47 -3.80 -29.70
CA ASN A 6 22.16 -5.16 -30.12
C ASN A 6 20.68 -5.33 -30.53
N ARG A 7 20.46 -5.79 -31.77
CA ARG A 7 19.14 -6.04 -32.34
C ARG A 7 18.42 -7.23 -31.70
N SER A 8 19.12 -8.24 -31.18
CA SER A 8 18.49 -9.38 -30.50
C SER A 8 17.79 -8.94 -29.21
N TYR A 9 18.45 -8.10 -28.42
CA TYR A 9 17.86 -7.54 -27.20
C TYR A 9 16.65 -6.66 -27.46
N ARG A 10 16.58 -5.99 -28.61
CA ARG A 10 15.36 -5.28 -29.02
C ARG A 10 14.18 -6.22 -29.20
N ARG A 11 14.38 -7.33 -29.93
CA ARG A 11 13.35 -8.35 -30.15
C ARG A 11 12.91 -9.00 -28.84
N GLU A 12 13.85 -9.20 -27.92
CA GLU A 12 13.57 -9.73 -26.58
C GLU A 12 12.67 -8.80 -25.77
N ILE A 13 12.99 -7.50 -25.71
CA ILE A 13 12.16 -6.50 -25.03
C ILE A 13 10.76 -6.43 -25.66
N GLU A 14 10.66 -6.43 -26.99
CA GLU A 14 9.36 -6.46 -27.69
C GLU A 14 8.53 -7.70 -27.30
N ALA A 15 9.16 -8.86 -27.17
CA ALA A 15 8.50 -10.09 -26.73
C ALA A 15 8.10 -10.07 -25.25
N VAL A 16 8.87 -9.40 -24.38
CA VAL A 16 8.51 -9.20 -22.97
C VAL A 16 7.35 -8.23 -22.84
N VAL A 17 7.38 -7.09 -23.54
CA VAL A 17 6.32 -6.07 -23.47
C VAL A 17 4.95 -6.64 -23.81
N LYS A 18 4.86 -7.51 -24.82
CA LYS A 18 3.61 -8.20 -25.20
C LYS A 18 3.02 -9.09 -24.09
N ARG A 19 3.84 -9.49 -23.11
CA ARG A 19 3.44 -10.36 -21.99
C ARG A 19 3.19 -9.60 -20.69
N ILE A 20 3.43 -8.29 -20.67
CA ILE A 20 3.18 -7.47 -19.48
C ILE A 20 1.69 -7.33 -19.28
N GLN A 21 1.21 -7.75 -18.11
CA GLN A 21 -0.13 -7.44 -17.66
C GLN A 21 -0.10 -6.07 -16.98
N LYS A 22 -0.84 -5.11 -17.55
CA LYS A 22 -1.05 -3.81 -16.92
C LYS A 22 -2.13 -3.96 -15.85
N VAL A 23 -1.80 -3.60 -14.61
CA VAL A 23 -2.77 -3.46 -13.52
C VAL A 23 -3.05 -1.96 -13.35
N GLU A 24 -4.32 -1.57 -13.45
CA GLU A 24 -4.75 -0.19 -13.23
C GLU A 24 -5.17 -0.01 -11.78
N THR A 25 -4.39 0.74 -11.01
CA THR A 25 -4.59 0.94 -9.57
C THR A 25 -5.94 1.60 -9.23
N ALA A 26 -6.54 2.32 -10.17
CA ALA A 26 -7.86 2.92 -10.03
C ALA A 26 -9.01 1.90 -10.13
N LEU A 27 -8.79 0.77 -10.80
CA LEU A 27 -9.80 -0.28 -11.02
C LEU A 27 -9.55 -1.52 -10.17
N GLU A 28 -8.33 -1.72 -9.68
CA GLU A 28 -7.95 -2.86 -8.86
C GLU A 28 -8.63 -2.81 -7.48
N PRO A 29 -9.57 -3.73 -7.16
CA PRO A 29 -10.35 -3.65 -5.92
C PRO A 29 -9.51 -3.70 -4.64
N ALA A 30 -8.42 -4.48 -4.64
CA ALA A 30 -7.57 -4.62 -3.45
C ALA A 30 -6.56 -3.47 -3.28
N PHE A 31 -6.35 -2.64 -4.30
CA PHE A 31 -5.28 -1.64 -4.29
C PHE A 31 -5.43 -0.63 -3.17
N GLN A 32 -6.66 -0.15 -2.94
CA GLN A 32 -6.92 0.84 -1.89
C GLN A 32 -6.57 0.30 -0.50
N ASP A 33 -6.96 -0.93 -0.19
CA ASP A 33 -6.66 -1.56 1.10
C ASP A 33 -5.15 -1.73 1.33
N HIS A 34 -4.42 -2.15 0.30
CA HIS A 34 -2.97 -2.26 0.35
C HIS A 34 -2.30 -0.88 0.50
N PHE A 35 -2.76 0.10 -0.26
CA PHE A 35 -2.22 1.46 -0.23
C PHE A 35 -2.42 2.11 1.14
N VAL A 36 -3.63 2.08 1.69
CA VAL A 36 -3.94 2.62 3.01
C VAL A 36 -3.15 1.92 4.11
N ALA A 37 -2.98 0.59 4.02
CA ALA A 37 -2.15 -0.14 4.97
C ALA A 37 -0.67 0.31 4.90
N ALA A 38 -0.14 0.52 3.71
CA ALA A 38 1.25 0.94 3.50
C ALA A 38 1.55 2.40 3.90
N MET A 39 0.53 3.26 4.04
CA MET A 39 0.75 4.66 4.46
C MET A 39 1.10 4.82 5.95
N ALA A 40 0.78 3.85 6.81
CA ALA A 40 1.21 3.89 8.20
C ALA A 40 2.68 3.48 8.31
N PHE A 41 3.41 4.01 9.29
CA PHE A 41 4.82 3.65 9.48
C PHE A 41 4.98 2.47 10.46
N PRO A 42 5.70 1.39 10.09
CA PRO A 42 6.18 1.03 8.75
C PRO A 42 5.09 0.45 7.83
N ASN A 43 4.01 -0.06 8.42
CA ASN A 43 2.75 -0.45 7.78
C ASN A 43 1.68 -0.58 8.88
N LYS A 44 0.41 -0.55 8.51
CA LYS A 44 -0.72 -0.70 9.44
C LYS A 44 -0.92 -2.14 9.91
N ARG A 45 -0.56 -3.14 9.10
CA ARG A 45 -0.89 -4.57 9.29
C ARG A 45 0.36 -5.46 9.39
N ASP A 46 1.33 -5.29 8.49
CA ASP A 46 2.45 -6.23 8.36
C ASP A 46 3.43 -6.14 9.53
N ALA A 47 4.02 -7.23 10.01
CA ALA A 47 4.77 -7.30 11.29
C ALA A 47 6.21 -6.72 11.28
N TYR A 48 6.92 -6.72 10.15
CA TYR A 48 8.34 -6.28 10.05
C TYR A 48 9.28 -6.80 11.16
N PRO A 49 9.41 -8.13 11.37
CA PRO A 49 10.21 -8.70 12.47
C PRO A 49 11.70 -8.35 12.40
N GLU A 50 12.28 -8.22 11.19
CA GLU A 50 13.68 -7.83 11.03
C GLU A 50 13.94 -6.35 11.38
N LEU A 51 12.95 -5.48 11.15
CA LEU A 51 13.08 -4.05 11.44
C LEU A 51 13.09 -3.78 12.94
N VAL A 52 12.33 -4.54 13.72
CA VAL A 52 12.26 -4.40 15.18
C VAL A 52 13.60 -4.67 15.86
N LYS A 53 14.42 -5.56 15.28
CA LYS A 53 15.76 -5.87 15.80
C LYS A 53 16.70 -4.68 15.76
N VAL A 54 16.54 -3.81 14.77
CA VAL A 54 17.41 -2.64 14.56
C VAL A 54 16.79 -1.34 15.08
N GLN A 55 15.45 -1.26 15.15
CA GLN A 55 14.72 -0.06 15.56
C GLN A 55 13.43 -0.43 16.31
N ARG A 56 13.22 0.17 17.49
CA ARG A 56 11.94 0.03 18.20
C ARG A 56 10.82 0.68 17.40
N LEU A 57 9.75 -0.07 17.14
CA LEU A 57 8.60 0.38 16.38
C LEU A 57 7.45 0.82 17.30
N PRO A 58 6.69 1.86 16.92
CA PRO A 58 5.52 2.28 17.70
C PRO A 58 4.43 1.21 17.66
N ASN A 59 3.70 1.06 18.77
CA ASN A 59 2.55 0.14 18.89
C ASN A 59 2.88 -1.32 18.57
N ARG A 60 4.13 -1.76 18.73
CA ARG A 60 4.57 -3.12 18.38
C ARG A 60 5.40 -3.77 19.48
N ASP A 61 5.27 -5.09 19.60
CA ASP A 61 6.06 -5.92 20.50
C ASP A 61 7.45 -6.24 19.92
N ALA A 62 8.25 -7.01 20.66
CA ALA A 62 9.60 -7.41 20.25
C ALA A 62 9.61 -8.29 18.98
N GLU A 63 8.48 -8.92 18.65
CA GLU A 63 8.29 -9.71 17.43
C GLU A 63 7.62 -8.89 16.30
N GLY A 64 7.35 -7.60 16.53
CA GLY A 64 6.77 -6.69 15.55
C GLY A 64 5.25 -6.77 15.38
N ARG A 65 4.56 -7.56 16.20
CA ARG A 65 3.10 -7.65 16.18
C ARG A 65 2.48 -6.42 16.84
N LEU A 66 1.31 -6.01 16.34
CA LEU A 66 0.57 -4.88 16.89
C LEU A 66 0.16 -5.16 18.34
N VAL A 67 0.47 -4.23 19.23
CA VAL A 67 0.00 -4.21 20.61
C VAL A 67 -1.11 -3.18 20.70
N ARG A 68 -2.31 -3.60 21.12
CA ARG A 68 -3.44 -2.67 21.29
C ARG A 68 -3.08 -1.64 22.36
N ARG A 69 -2.99 -0.37 21.97
CA ARG A 69 -3.04 0.74 22.90
C ARG A 69 -4.50 1.01 23.23
N SER A 70 -4.88 0.93 24.50
CA SER A 70 -6.22 1.30 24.98
C SER A 70 -6.50 2.77 24.60
N GLY A 71 -7.19 3.01 23.47
CA GLY A 71 -7.59 4.37 23.05
C GLY A 71 -7.53 4.70 21.56
N GLU A 72 -6.98 3.85 20.69
CA GLU A 72 -7.03 4.11 19.24
C GLU A 72 -8.37 3.60 18.67
N ALA A 73 -9.38 4.47 18.70
CA ALA A 73 -10.68 4.23 18.10
C ALA A 73 -10.53 3.97 16.59
N GLU A 74 -10.93 2.77 16.19
CA GLU A 74 -11.33 2.41 14.84
C GLU A 74 -12.38 3.43 14.35
N GLY A 75 -11.97 4.35 13.48
CA GLY A 75 -12.80 5.52 13.19
C GLY A 75 -12.37 6.31 11.96
N ASP A 76 -11.93 5.64 10.89
CA ASP A 76 -12.03 6.22 9.55
C ASP A 76 -13.50 6.10 9.08
N ALA A 77 -14.39 6.80 9.78
CA ALA A 77 -15.78 6.91 9.39
C ALA A 77 -15.86 7.95 8.27
N PRO A 78 -16.38 7.62 7.07
CA PRO A 78 -16.53 8.60 6.01
C PRO A 78 -17.44 9.70 6.53
N ARG A 79 -16.93 10.95 6.52
CA ARG A 79 -17.69 12.15 6.89
C ARG A 79 -18.92 12.25 5.98
N ARG A 80 -20.02 11.60 6.35
CA ARG A 80 -21.34 11.81 5.75
C ARG A 80 -21.64 13.29 5.91
N ARG A 81 -21.57 14.04 4.80
CA ARG A 81 -22.07 15.41 4.70
C ARG A 81 -23.54 15.39 5.11
N ARG A 82 -23.83 15.79 6.35
CA ARG A 82 -25.21 15.98 6.81
C ARG A 82 -25.74 17.21 6.07
N GLY A 83 -26.74 16.99 5.22
CA GLY A 83 -27.47 18.05 4.55
C GLY A 83 -28.18 18.95 5.57
N GLY A 84 -28.25 20.23 5.23
CA GLY A 84 -29.14 21.20 5.86
C GLY A 84 -29.67 22.13 4.78
N ARG A 85 -30.72 21.71 4.07
CA ARG A 85 -31.59 22.62 3.31
C ARG A 85 -32.65 23.10 4.31
N PRO A 86 -32.69 24.39 4.69
CA PRO A 86 -33.74 24.87 5.59
C PRO A 86 -35.08 24.98 4.83
N PRO A 87 -36.23 24.69 5.48
CA PRO A 87 -37.53 24.96 4.90
C PRO A 87 -38.06 26.34 5.32
N ARG A 88 -38.25 27.22 4.35
CA ARG A 88 -39.48 27.96 3.99
C ARG A 88 -39.10 29.16 3.12
#